data_AF-A0A931J4V8-F1
#
_entry.id   AF-A0A931J4V8-F1
#
_cell.length_a   1.000
_cell.length_b   1.000
_cell.length_c   1.000
_cell.angle_alpha   90.00
_cell.angle_beta   90.00
_cell.angle_gamma   90.00
#
_symmetry.space_group_name_H-M   'P 1'
#
loop_
_entity.id
_entity.type
_entity.pdbx_description
1 polymer ?
#
loop_
_entity_poly.entity_id
_entity_poly.type
_entity_poly.pdbx_seq_one_letter_code
_entity_poly.pdbx_strand_id
1 'polypeptide(L)'
;MKGGTLAALLRVEFLLRSRRPATLLVMLAVLAISWLVVGNPAEGTALVVVGEQRLRYDSQTLAFGSAHFGGLLLGLAGFYLARGRMQEDLRCGVAGVLAATPVANSRLLLARFLGALLFLFALMGVQLLGTWALHGLRGEGPWQPLVYLQHYLLLMTSGLILAASCATLCDAWAPLMGRRGDVAYFFLWVLLLAMLPLNEHAQGLNPSLLLDVQGLATTVNRMSEVLGTREIGIGGGDFKPDLPLLEFPAGAIWTAEVLLLRLGSALLALLPLLPALALFHRYQPDRVRARSAAAAPRRLQRVLARALAPATRGLARLL
;
A
#
# COMPACT_ATOMS: atom_id res chain seq x y z
N MET A 1 -7.21 29.54 -16.24
CA MET A 1 -5.82 29.04 -16.41
C MET A 1 -5.21 28.27 -15.22
N LYS A 2 -5.78 28.26 -13.99
CA LYS A 2 -5.13 27.64 -12.81
C LYS A 2 -5.25 26.11 -12.68
N GLY A 3 -6.32 25.50 -13.21
CA GLY A 3 -6.54 24.04 -13.15
C GLY A 3 -5.67 23.22 -14.10
N GLY A 4 -5.34 23.77 -15.28
CA GLY A 4 -4.55 23.07 -16.30
C GLY A 4 -3.13 22.72 -15.85
N THR A 5 -2.49 23.59 -15.05
CA THR A 5 -1.12 23.35 -14.56
C THR A 5 -1.06 22.17 -13.58
N LEU A 6 -2.01 22.07 -12.64
CA LEU A 6 -2.04 20.96 -11.68
C LEU A 6 -2.31 19.64 -12.39
N ALA A 7 -3.29 19.60 -13.30
CA ALA A 7 -3.59 18.41 -14.09
C ALA A 7 -2.39 17.96 -14.93
N ALA A 8 -1.65 18.91 -15.54
CA ALA A 8 -0.43 18.59 -16.28
C ALA A 8 0.66 18.00 -15.38
N LEU A 9 0.89 18.58 -14.19
CA LEU A 9 1.85 18.05 -13.21
C LEU A 9 1.47 16.64 -12.75
N LEU A 10 0.19 16.41 -12.42
CA LEU A 10 -0.31 15.10 -12.02
C LEU A 10 -0.12 14.05 -13.11
N ARG A 11 -0.42 14.40 -14.36
CA ARG A 11 -0.23 13.51 -15.51
C ARG A 11 1.23 13.12 -15.67
N VAL A 12 2.15 14.08 -15.55
CA VAL A 12 3.60 13.82 -15.63
C VAL A 12 4.04 12.93 -14.47
N GLU A 13 3.65 13.23 -13.24
CA GLU A 13 3.99 12.43 -12.06
C GLU A 13 3.50 10.98 -12.18
N PHE A 14 2.29 10.77 -12.72
CA PHE A 14 1.76 9.43 -12.97
C PHE A 14 2.53 8.69 -14.06
N LEU A 15 2.74 9.33 -15.23
CA LEU A 15 3.45 8.71 -16.36
C LEU A 15 4.90 8.35 -16.01
N LEU A 16 5.59 9.20 -15.24
CA LEU A 16 6.97 8.95 -14.81
C LEU A 16 7.10 7.76 -13.86
N ARG A 17 6.04 7.41 -13.13
CA ARG A 17 6.01 6.21 -12.28
C ARG A 17 5.54 5.00 -13.07
N SER A 18 4.46 5.11 -13.84
CA SER A 18 3.87 3.98 -14.56
C SER A 18 4.78 3.42 -15.67
N ARG A 19 5.59 4.26 -16.31
CA ARG A 19 6.49 3.83 -17.41
C ARG A 19 7.85 3.30 -16.96
N ARG A 20 8.09 3.12 -15.66
CA ARG A 20 9.34 2.51 -15.18
C ARG A 20 9.27 1.00 -15.41
N PRO A 21 10.35 0.35 -15.89
CA PRO A 21 10.37 -1.11 -16.03
C PRO A 21 10.15 -1.81 -14.68
N ALA A 22 10.63 -1.21 -13.58
CA ALA A 22 10.37 -1.68 -12.23
C ALA A 22 8.87 -1.72 -11.87
N THR A 23 8.05 -0.87 -12.46
CA THR A 23 6.59 -0.87 -12.21
C THR A 23 5.93 -2.13 -12.73
N LEU A 24 6.32 -2.61 -13.92
CA LEU A 24 5.82 -3.88 -14.43
C LEU A 24 6.18 -5.03 -13.49
N LEU A 25 7.43 -5.07 -13.01
CA LEU A 25 7.86 -6.08 -12.04
C LEU A 25 7.06 -6.03 -10.74
N VAL A 26 6.75 -4.82 -10.25
CA VAL A 26 5.91 -4.63 -9.06
C VAL A 26 4.48 -5.09 -9.32
N MET A 27 3.90 -4.78 -10.48
CA MET A 27 2.56 -5.24 -10.86
C MET A 27 2.51 -6.78 -10.91
N LEU A 28 3.50 -7.41 -11.55
CA LEU A 28 3.62 -8.88 -11.58
C LEU A 28 3.80 -9.47 -10.19
N ALA A 29 4.61 -8.84 -9.33
CA ALA A 29 4.79 -9.29 -7.95
C ALA A 29 3.49 -9.19 -7.15
N VAL A 30 2.73 -8.09 -7.28
CA VAL A 30 1.41 -7.92 -6.64
C VAL A 30 0.44 -9.02 -7.09
N LEU A 31 0.40 -9.34 -8.39
CA LEU A 31 -0.44 -10.42 -8.91
C LEU A 31 0.00 -11.80 -8.40
N ALA A 32 1.29 -12.10 -8.46
CA ALA A 32 1.84 -13.37 -7.99
C ALA A 32 1.58 -13.58 -6.49
N ILE A 33 1.80 -12.54 -5.68
CA ILE A 33 1.51 -12.58 -4.25
C ILE A 33 0.01 -12.76 -3.99
N SER A 34 -0.87 -12.06 -4.72
CA SER A 34 -2.32 -12.22 -4.59
C SER A 34 -2.75 -13.66 -4.86
N TRP A 35 -2.12 -14.32 -5.84
CA TRP A 35 -2.37 -15.73 -6.17
C TRP A 35 -1.93 -16.69 -5.07
N LEU A 36 -0.83 -16.40 -4.37
CA LEU A 36 -0.33 -17.22 -3.27
C LEU A 36 -1.20 -17.09 -2.01
N VAL A 37 -1.75 -15.90 -1.76
CA VAL A 37 -2.45 -15.55 -0.52
C VAL A 37 -3.90 -15.98 -0.54
N VAL A 38 -4.56 -15.81 -1.69
CA VAL A 38 -5.86 -16.43 -1.91
C VAL A 38 -5.58 -17.92 -2.08
N GLY A 39 -5.76 -18.72 -1.02
CA GLY A 39 -5.53 -20.17 -1.04
C GLY A 39 -6.46 -20.89 -2.01
N ASN A 40 -6.12 -22.13 -2.39
CA ASN A 40 -6.99 -22.99 -3.18
C ASN A 40 -7.77 -23.91 -2.23
N PRO A 41 -9.10 -23.75 -2.09
CA PRO A 41 -9.89 -24.60 -1.20
C PRO A 41 -9.80 -26.10 -1.54
N ALA A 42 -9.54 -26.43 -2.81
CA ALA A 42 -9.33 -27.82 -3.24
C ALA A 42 -8.02 -28.44 -2.69
N GLU A 43 -7.05 -27.61 -2.30
CA GLU A 43 -5.76 -28.02 -1.72
C GLU A 43 -5.77 -27.90 -0.19
N GLY A 44 -6.92 -27.63 0.43
CA GLY A 44 -7.05 -27.52 1.90
C GLY A 44 -6.67 -26.16 2.49
N THR A 45 -6.40 -25.16 1.65
CA THR A 45 -6.05 -23.79 2.11
C THR A 45 -7.12 -22.78 1.74
N ALA A 46 -7.37 -21.81 2.63
CA ALA A 46 -8.35 -20.76 2.41
C ALA A 46 -7.82 -19.36 2.79
N LEU A 47 -8.37 -18.33 2.14
CA LEU A 47 -8.00 -16.94 2.36
C LEU A 47 -8.35 -16.47 3.78
N VAL A 48 -9.55 -16.82 4.26
CA VAL A 48 -10.02 -16.49 5.61
C VAL A 48 -10.50 -17.76 6.30
N VAL A 49 -9.89 -18.07 7.43
CA VAL A 49 -10.21 -19.22 8.28
C VAL A 49 -10.61 -18.71 9.66
N VAL A 50 -11.67 -19.29 10.22
CA VAL A 50 -12.20 -18.98 11.54
C VAL A 50 -12.28 -20.29 12.33
N GLY A 51 -11.43 -20.43 13.34
CA GLY A 51 -11.17 -21.70 14.01
C GLY A 51 -10.61 -22.70 13.00
N GLU A 52 -11.35 -23.77 12.74
CA GLU A 52 -11.01 -24.79 11.73
C GLU A 52 -11.91 -24.71 10.48
N GLN A 53 -12.79 -23.72 10.40
CA GLN A 53 -13.75 -23.53 9.30
C GLN A 53 -13.27 -22.43 8.37
N ARG A 54 -13.50 -22.59 7.06
CA ARG A 54 -13.28 -21.49 6.11
C ARG A 54 -14.54 -20.68 5.87
N LEU A 55 -14.36 -19.41 5.55
CA LEU A 55 -15.44 -18.63 4.93
C LEU A 55 -15.61 -19.04 3.47
N ARG A 56 -16.86 -19.01 3.00
CA ARG A 56 -17.18 -19.22 1.59
C ARG A 56 -16.46 -18.18 0.73
N TYR A 57 -15.97 -18.57 -0.44
CA TYR A 57 -15.30 -17.66 -1.38
C TYR A 57 -16.29 -16.79 -2.16
N ASP A 58 -17.13 -16.05 -1.45
CA ASP A 58 -18.03 -15.07 -2.02
C ASP A 58 -17.31 -13.72 -2.27
N SER A 59 -18.05 -12.75 -2.83
CA SER A 59 -17.50 -11.42 -3.10
C SER A 59 -17.03 -10.71 -1.83
N GLN A 60 -17.71 -10.92 -0.69
CA GLN A 60 -17.38 -10.26 0.58
C GLN A 60 -16.08 -10.80 1.17
N THR A 61 -15.95 -12.13 1.29
CA THR A 61 -14.78 -12.79 1.87
C THR A 61 -13.53 -12.53 1.06
N LEU A 62 -13.60 -12.68 -0.26
CA LEU A 62 -12.47 -12.42 -1.15
C LEU A 62 -12.07 -10.96 -1.12
N ALA A 63 -13.04 -10.03 -1.11
CA ALA A 63 -12.74 -8.60 -0.99
C ALA A 63 -12.09 -8.25 0.35
N PHE A 64 -12.63 -8.78 1.45
CA PHE A 64 -12.15 -8.52 2.80
C PHE A 64 -10.73 -9.04 3.04
N GLY A 65 -10.48 -10.31 2.74
CA GLY A 65 -9.18 -10.94 2.99
C GLY A 65 -8.09 -10.36 2.08
N SER A 66 -8.38 -10.18 0.79
CA SER A 66 -7.40 -9.62 -0.15
C SER A 66 -7.10 -8.15 0.10
N ALA A 67 -8.10 -7.34 0.48
CA ALA A 67 -7.88 -5.93 0.83
C ALA A 67 -7.01 -5.78 2.08
N HIS A 68 -7.21 -6.60 3.12
CA HIS A 68 -6.37 -6.56 4.31
C HIS A 68 -4.92 -6.92 4.01
N PHE A 69 -4.71 -8.03 3.31
CA PHE A 69 -3.37 -8.46 2.94
C PHE A 69 -2.69 -7.46 1.99
N GLY A 70 -3.46 -6.94 1.03
CA GLY A 70 -3.05 -5.86 0.13
C GLY A 70 -2.65 -4.59 0.85
N GLY A 71 -3.49 -4.14 1.79
CA GLY A 71 -3.25 -2.95 2.62
C GLY A 71 -1.97 -3.09 3.44
N LEU A 72 -1.76 -4.27 4.05
CA LEU A 72 -0.53 -4.57 4.79
C LEU A 72 0.72 -4.41 3.90
N LEU A 73 0.73 -5.09 2.74
CA LEU A 73 1.87 -5.08 1.83
C LEU A 73 2.08 -3.74 1.13
N LEU A 74 1.03 -3.16 0.54
CA LEU A 74 1.10 -1.87 -0.14
C LEU A 74 1.25 -0.71 0.84
N GLY A 75 0.86 -0.87 2.10
CA GLY A 75 1.23 0.06 3.17
C GLY A 75 2.75 0.17 3.26
N LEU A 76 3.45 -0.97 3.45
CA LEU A 76 4.91 -0.96 3.56
C LEU A 76 5.58 -0.60 2.22
N ALA A 77 5.30 -1.38 1.18
CA ALA A 77 5.94 -1.25 -0.13
C ALA A 77 5.59 0.07 -0.81
N GLY A 78 4.36 0.56 -0.62
CA GLY A 78 3.87 1.77 -1.25
C GLY A 78 4.69 3.00 -0.92
N PHE A 79 5.20 3.12 0.31
CA PHE A 79 6.12 4.20 0.67
C PHE A 79 7.40 4.15 -0.17
N TYR A 80 8.03 2.97 -0.26
CA TYR A 80 9.27 2.80 -1.02
C TYR A 80 9.07 3.01 -2.53
N LEU A 81 7.89 2.65 -3.04
CA LEU A 81 7.50 2.84 -4.44
C LEU A 81 7.15 4.30 -4.77
N ALA A 82 6.53 5.02 -3.82
CA ALA A 82 6.17 6.42 -3.98
C ALA A 82 7.37 7.37 -3.87
N ARG A 83 8.38 6.98 -3.10
CA ARG A 83 9.50 7.81 -2.68
C ARG A 83 10.62 7.95 -3.72
N GLY A 84 11.45 8.98 -3.54
CA GLY A 84 12.67 9.18 -4.32
C GLY A 84 12.44 10.00 -5.59
N ARG A 85 11.26 10.60 -5.73
CA ARG A 85 10.96 11.44 -6.90
C ARG A 85 11.83 12.69 -6.89
N MET A 86 11.97 13.37 -5.74
CA MET A 86 12.82 14.56 -5.64
C MET A 86 14.29 14.25 -5.86
N GLN A 87 14.77 13.09 -5.39
CA GLN A 87 16.13 12.63 -5.65
C GLN A 87 16.38 12.38 -7.13
N GLU A 88 15.39 11.83 -7.82
CA GLU A 88 15.49 11.61 -9.26
C GLU A 88 15.43 12.92 -10.05
N ASP A 89 14.66 13.93 -9.61
CA ASP A 89 14.70 15.28 -10.21
C ASP A 89 16.08 15.93 -10.11
N LEU A 90 16.77 15.73 -8.98
CA LEU A 90 18.14 16.20 -8.78
C LEU A 90 19.13 15.47 -9.68
N ARG A 91 18.97 14.14 -9.84
CA ARG A 91 19.84 13.31 -10.68
C ARG A 91 19.70 13.61 -12.16
N CYS A 92 18.48 13.85 -12.63
CA CYS A 92 18.21 14.21 -14.03
C CYS A 92 18.52 15.68 -14.34
N GLY A 93 18.95 16.49 -13.36
CA GLY A 93 19.22 17.92 -13.54
C GLY A 93 17.97 18.80 -13.71
N VAL A 94 16.77 18.24 -13.54
CA VAL A 94 15.49 18.96 -13.72
C VAL A 94 15.13 19.80 -12.49
N ALA A 95 15.73 19.50 -11.34
CA ALA A 95 15.49 20.21 -10.08
C ALA A 95 15.66 21.75 -10.18
N GLY A 96 16.68 22.23 -10.89
CA GLY A 96 16.92 23.68 -11.06
C GLY A 96 15.81 24.36 -11.86
N VAL A 97 15.33 23.71 -12.92
CA VAL A 97 14.18 24.20 -13.72
C VAL A 97 12.93 24.25 -12.85
N LEU A 98 12.63 23.19 -12.10
CA LEU A 98 11.49 23.14 -11.19
C LEU A 98 11.56 24.21 -10.09
N ALA A 99 12.75 24.46 -9.53
CA ALA A 99 12.96 25.48 -8.52
C ALA A 99 12.65 26.89 -9.04
N ALA A 100 13.05 27.18 -10.30
CA ALA A 100 12.84 28.44 -10.98
C ALA A 100 11.40 28.65 -11.50
N THR A 101 10.55 27.62 -11.52
CA THR A 101 9.15 27.78 -11.94
C THR A 101 8.37 28.71 -10.98
N PRO A 102 7.40 29.49 -11.48
CA PRO A 102 6.54 30.34 -10.64
C PRO A 102 5.47 29.53 -9.86
N VAL A 103 5.61 28.21 -9.75
CA VAL A 103 4.69 27.35 -9.03
C VAL A 103 4.93 27.48 -7.52
N ALA A 104 3.85 27.61 -6.75
CA ALA A 104 3.93 27.66 -5.29
C ALA A 104 4.35 26.30 -4.71
N ASN A 105 5.10 26.31 -3.60
CA ASN A 105 5.57 25.10 -2.92
C ASN A 105 4.42 24.12 -2.59
N SER A 106 3.30 24.65 -2.11
CA SER A 106 2.11 23.85 -1.77
C SER A 106 1.53 23.12 -2.97
N ARG A 107 1.45 23.78 -4.13
CA ARG A 107 0.96 23.17 -5.38
C ARG A 107 1.92 22.10 -5.91
N LEU A 108 3.23 22.34 -5.81
CA LEU A 108 4.24 21.36 -6.22
C LEU A 108 4.20 20.11 -5.33
N LEU A 109 4.12 20.29 -4.01
CA LEU A 109 4.02 19.18 -3.07
C LEU A 109 2.69 18.42 -3.21
N LEU A 110 1.58 19.14 -3.38
CA LEU A 110 0.28 18.52 -3.61
C LEU A 110 0.29 17.65 -4.88
N ALA A 111 0.88 18.15 -5.97
CA ALA A 111 1.02 17.38 -7.20
C ALA A 111 1.84 16.11 -7.00
N ARG A 112 2.92 16.17 -6.20
CA ARG A 112 3.75 14.99 -5.88
C ARG A 112 3.01 13.98 -5.02
N PHE A 113 2.34 14.45 -3.98
CA PHE A 113 1.54 13.61 -3.10
C PHE A 113 0.42 12.91 -3.89
N LEU A 114 -0.39 13.66 -4.64
CA LEU A 114 -1.47 13.10 -5.44
C LEU A 114 -0.97 12.20 -6.56
N GLY A 115 0.16 12.53 -7.19
CA GLY A 115 0.79 11.67 -8.21
C GLY A 115 1.29 10.35 -7.64
N ALA A 116 1.87 10.36 -6.45
CA ALA A 116 2.23 9.15 -5.71
C ALA A 116 0.98 8.35 -5.30
N LEU A 117 -0.02 9.01 -4.74
CA LEU A 117 -1.26 8.39 -4.30
C LEU A 117 -2.02 7.73 -5.47
N LEU A 118 -2.14 8.42 -6.61
CA LEU A 118 -2.76 7.87 -7.82
C LEU A 118 -2.01 6.64 -8.34
N PHE A 119 -0.68 6.67 -8.28
CA PHE A 119 0.13 5.51 -8.64
C PHE A 119 -0.11 4.31 -7.70
N LEU A 120 -0.21 4.55 -6.39
CA LEU A 120 -0.55 3.50 -5.43
C LEU A 120 -1.97 2.96 -5.62
N PHE A 121 -2.94 3.82 -5.93
CA PHE A 121 -4.29 3.40 -6.32
C PHE A 121 -4.32 2.57 -7.60
N ALA A 122 -3.43 2.85 -8.56
CA ALA A 122 -3.30 2.00 -9.74
C ALA A 122 -2.78 0.60 -9.38
N LEU A 123 -1.83 0.48 -8.44
CA LEU A 123 -1.38 -0.83 -7.93
C LEU A 123 -2.47 -1.57 -7.14
N MET A 124 -3.25 -0.84 -6.34
CA MET A 124 -4.46 -1.38 -5.72
C MET A 124 -5.44 -1.90 -6.77
N GLY A 125 -5.62 -1.19 -7.89
CA GLY A 125 -6.43 -1.63 -9.02
C GLY A 125 -5.90 -2.91 -9.67
N VAL A 126 -4.58 -3.06 -9.83
CA VAL A 126 -3.97 -4.30 -10.32
C VAL A 126 -4.25 -5.47 -9.37
N GLN A 127 -4.14 -5.24 -8.06
CA GLN A 127 -4.49 -6.26 -7.06
C GLN A 127 -5.98 -6.66 -7.13
N LEU A 128 -6.87 -5.67 -7.28
CA LEU A 128 -8.30 -5.88 -7.44
C LEU A 128 -8.60 -6.77 -8.66
N LEU A 129 -7.98 -6.47 -9.81
CA LEU A 129 -8.14 -7.26 -11.03
C LEU A 129 -7.62 -8.70 -10.83
N GLY A 130 -6.50 -8.88 -10.14
CA GLY A 130 -6.00 -10.21 -9.77
C GLY A 130 -6.99 -10.98 -8.91
N THR A 131 -7.62 -10.31 -7.94
CA THR A 131 -8.64 -10.93 -7.08
C THR A 131 -9.92 -11.26 -7.85
N TRP A 132 -10.33 -10.45 -8.83
CA TRP A 132 -11.44 -10.78 -9.72
C TRP A 132 -11.16 -12.02 -10.58
N ALA A 133 -9.95 -12.13 -11.12
CA ALA A 133 -9.56 -13.35 -11.83
C ALA A 133 -9.63 -14.59 -10.91
N LEU A 134 -9.18 -14.45 -9.66
CA LEU A 134 -9.26 -15.52 -8.65
C LEU A 134 -10.70 -15.84 -8.23
N HIS A 135 -11.59 -14.85 -8.14
CA HIS A 135 -13.03 -15.10 -7.95
C HIS A 135 -13.59 -15.92 -9.12
N GLY A 136 -13.26 -15.58 -10.36
CA GLY A 136 -13.71 -16.37 -11.51
C GLY A 136 -13.26 -17.84 -11.50
N LEU A 137 -12.12 -18.12 -10.86
CA LEU A 137 -11.54 -19.47 -10.80
C LEU A 137 -11.94 -20.27 -9.56
N ARG A 138 -12.12 -19.61 -8.42
CA ARG A 138 -12.29 -20.25 -7.09
C ARG A 138 -13.51 -19.74 -6.32
N GLY A 139 -14.24 -18.80 -6.88
CA GLY A 139 -15.37 -18.13 -6.24
C GLY A 139 -16.58 -19.04 -6.10
N GLU A 140 -17.26 -18.87 -4.97
CA GLU A 140 -18.43 -19.63 -4.56
C GLU A 140 -19.57 -18.64 -4.27
N GLY A 141 -20.12 -18.04 -5.32
CA GLY A 141 -21.21 -17.07 -5.18
C GLY A 141 -21.30 -16.08 -6.35
N PRO A 142 -22.23 -15.11 -6.27
CA PRO A 142 -22.35 -14.08 -7.28
C PRO A 142 -21.17 -13.11 -7.23
N TRP A 143 -20.71 -12.71 -8.41
CA TRP A 143 -19.69 -11.67 -8.55
C TRP A 143 -20.31 -10.28 -8.40
N GLN A 144 -19.87 -9.53 -7.37
CA GLN A 144 -20.41 -8.21 -7.01
C GLN A 144 -19.28 -7.16 -7.00
N PRO A 145 -19.00 -6.49 -8.14
CA PRO A 145 -17.86 -5.56 -8.26
C PRO A 145 -17.84 -4.42 -7.24
N LEU A 146 -19.01 -3.90 -6.87
CA LEU A 146 -19.14 -2.80 -5.92
C LEU A 146 -18.68 -3.18 -4.50
N VAL A 147 -18.89 -4.44 -4.10
CA VAL A 147 -18.43 -4.94 -2.80
C VAL A 147 -16.91 -4.86 -2.72
N TYR A 148 -16.21 -5.28 -3.78
CA TYR A 148 -14.76 -5.17 -3.83
C TYR A 148 -14.27 -3.74 -3.71
N LEU A 149 -14.85 -2.83 -4.50
CA LEU A 149 -14.49 -1.42 -4.46
C LEU A 149 -14.69 -0.83 -3.07
N GLN A 150 -15.80 -1.14 -2.40
CA GLN A 150 -16.06 -0.71 -1.03
C GLN A 150 -14.96 -1.18 -0.07
N HIS A 151 -14.63 -2.47 -0.06
CA HIS A 151 -13.62 -3.03 0.85
C HIS A 151 -12.24 -2.43 0.58
N TYR A 152 -11.83 -2.38 -0.69
CA TYR A 152 -10.52 -1.88 -1.07
C TYR A 152 -10.38 -0.40 -0.72
N LEU A 153 -11.40 0.42 -1.00
CA LEU A 153 -11.37 1.84 -0.65
C LEU A 153 -11.40 2.07 0.86
N LEU A 154 -12.17 1.30 1.63
CA LEU A 154 -12.26 1.52 3.08
C LEU A 154 -11.05 1.00 3.85
N LEU A 155 -10.44 -0.10 3.41
CA LEU A 155 -9.36 -0.76 4.13
C LEU A 155 -7.98 -0.28 3.68
N MET A 156 -7.78 -0.04 2.38
CA MET A 156 -6.45 0.26 1.85
C MET A 156 -6.16 1.77 1.80
N THR A 157 -7.18 2.61 1.59
CA THR A 157 -6.98 4.05 1.31
C THR A 157 -6.19 4.78 2.40
N SER A 158 -6.49 4.55 3.68
CA SER A 158 -5.76 5.17 4.80
C SER A 158 -4.28 4.79 4.79
N GLY A 159 -3.96 3.51 4.53
CA GLY A 159 -2.59 3.02 4.37
C GLY A 159 -1.87 3.66 3.19
N LEU A 160 -2.52 3.75 2.04
CA LEU A 160 -1.95 4.37 0.84
C LEU A 160 -1.73 5.88 1.01
N ILE A 161 -2.65 6.58 1.67
CA ILE A 161 -2.49 8.00 2.01
C ILE A 161 -1.29 8.19 2.92
N LEU A 162 -1.14 7.36 3.97
CA LEU A 162 -0.02 7.46 4.89
C LEU A 162 1.30 7.20 4.17
N ALA A 163 1.37 6.17 3.34
CA ALA A 163 2.55 5.86 2.55
C ALA A 163 2.94 7.03 1.64
N ALA A 164 1.98 7.61 0.91
CA ALA A 164 2.22 8.74 0.01
C ALA A 164 2.58 10.04 0.75
N SER A 165 1.97 10.30 1.91
CA SER A 165 2.25 11.50 2.72
C SER A 165 3.62 11.41 3.38
N CYS A 166 3.99 10.27 3.96
CA CYS A 166 5.32 10.01 4.50
C CYS A 166 6.39 10.05 3.41
N ALA A 167 6.14 9.50 2.22
CA ALA A 167 7.06 9.58 1.09
C ALA A 167 7.30 11.05 0.68
N THR A 168 6.22 11.83 0.61
CA THR A 168 6.28 13.28 0.33
C THR A 168 7.08 14.03 1.39
N LEU A 169 6.86 13.75 2.68
CA LEU A 169 7.61 14.33 3.79
C LEU A 169 9.11 13.99 3.71
N CYS A 170 9.43 12.71 3.50
CA CYS A 170 10.81 12.26 3.43
C CYS A 170 11.55 12.86 2.23
N ASP A 171 10.84 13.06 1.11
CA ASP A 171 11.39 13.77 -0.04
C ASP A 171 11.53 15.27 0.23
N ALA A 172 10.58 15.90 0.94
CA ALA A 172 10.55 17.34 1.19
C ALA A 172 11.58 17.83 2.22
N TRP A 173 12.03 16.97 3.14
CA TRP A 173 12.95 17.33 4.22
C TRP A 173 14.32 16.68 4.04
N ALA A 174 15.35 17.50 3.79
CA ALA A 174 16.71 17.06 3.42
C ALA A 174 17.31 15.94 4.31
N PRO A 175 17.21 15.99 5.65
CA PRO A 175 17.72 14.93 6.53
C PRO A 175 17.07 13.56 6.31
N LEU A 176 15.81 13.54 5.85
CA LEU A 176 15.06 12.31 5.59
C LEU A 176 15.19 11.83 4.15
N MET A 177 15.70 12.62 3.20
CA MET A 177 15.82 12.21 1.80
C MET A 177 16.75 11.00 1.59
N GLY A 178 17.66 10.74 2.53
CA GLY A 178 18.55 9.57 2.53
C GLY A 178 17.96 8.32 3.20
N ARG A 179 18.83 7.39 3.60
CA ARG A 179 18.41 6.14 4.28
C ARG A 179 17.65 6.35 5.59
N ARG A 180 17.80 7.52 6.22
CA ARG A 180 17.10 7.85 7.48
C ARG A 180 15.58 7.81 7.32
N GLY A 181 15.05 8.33 6.22
CA GLY A 181 13.62 8.23 5.92
C GLY A 181 13.16 6.79 5.72
N ASP A 182 14.01 5.92 5.16
CA ASP A 182 13.67 4.51 4.90
C ASP A 182 13.47 3.80 6.24
N VAL A 183 14.46 3.95 7.11
CA VAL A 183 14.47 3.38 8.45
C VAL A 183 13.34 3.95 9.31
N ALA A 184 13.13 5.26 9.28
CA ALA A 184 12.06 5.91 10.05
C ALA A 184 10.68 5.41 9.64
N TYR A 185 10.41 5.27 8.34
CA TYR A 185 9.13 4.73 7.87
C TYR A 185 8.95 3.26 8.23
N PHE A 186 10.01 2.45 8.10
CA PHE A 186 9.95 1.05 8.53
C PHE A 186 9.57 0.92 10.00
N PHE A 187 10.20 1.69 10.90
CA PHE A 187 9.83 1.68 12.31
C PHE A 187 8.43 2.23 12.58
N LEU A 188 7.99 3.26 11.84
CA LEU A 188 6.61 3.75 11.92
C LEU A 188 5.62 2.65 11.53
N TRP A 189 5.85 1.95 10.42
CA TRP A 189 4.99 0.86 9.96
C TRP A 189 4.97 -0.30 10.96
N VAL A 190 6.12 -0.70 11.51
CA VAL A 190 6.20 -1.72 12.57
C VAL A 190 5.46 -1.25 13.83
N LEU A 191 5.59 0.00 14.23
CA LEU A 191 4.89 0.56 15.39
C LEU A 191 3.37 0.50 15.19
N LEU A 192 2.88 0.89 14.01
CA LEU A 192 1.45 0.80 13.68
C LEU A 192 0.95 -0.64 13.68
N LEU A 193 1.77 -1.60 13.24
CA LEU A 193 1.42 -3.02 13.37
C LEU A 193 1.46 -3.52 14.82
N ALA A 194 2.39 -3.05 15.63
CA ALA A 194 2.47 -3.39 17.04
C ALA A 194 1.26 -2.86 17.83
N MET A 195 0.50 -1.91 17.29
CA MET A 195 -0.78 -1.47 17.88
C MET A 195 -1.90 -2.50 17.73
N LEU A 196 -1.82 -3.48 16.81
CA LEU A 196 -2.87 -4.49 16.65
C LEU A 196 -3.16 -5.26 17.95
N PRO A 197 -2.19 -5.94 18.59
CA PRO A 197 -2.44 -6.67 19.83
C PRO A 197 -2.87 -5.74 20.98
N LEU A 198 -2.37 -4.49 21.01
CA LEU A 198 -2.78 -3.50 22.02
C LEU A 198 -4.24 -3.07 21.86
N ASN A 199 -4.78 -3.16 20.64
CA ASN A 199 -6.14 -2.82 20.29
C ASN A 199 -7.07 -4.04 20.23
N GLU A 200 -6.62 -5.24 20.59
CA GLU A 200 -7.42 -6.48 20.48
C GLU A 200 -8.77 -6.40 21.20
N HIS A 201 -8.84 -5.63 22.29
CA HIS A 201 -10.06 -5.44 23.10
C HIS A 201 -10.76 -4.10 22.83
N ALA A 202 -10.22 -3.28 21.93
CA ALA A 202 -10.80 -1.98 21.60
C ALA A 202 -12.07 -2.17 20.77
N GLN A 203 -13.15 -1.53 21.20
CA GLN A 203 -14.48 -1.57 20.58
C GLN A 203 -15.07 -0.16 20.47
N GLY A 204 -16.08 -0.02 19.61
CA GLY A 204 -16.76 1.26 19.35
C GLY A 204 -15.81 2.34 18.84
N LEU A 205 -16.09 3.60 19.17
CA LEU A 205 -15.30 4.77 18.77
C LEU A 205 -14.05 4.99 19.66
N ASN A 206 -13.27 3.94 19.90
CA ASN A 206 -12.03 4.07 20.65
C ASN A 206 -10.98 4.88 19.84
N PRO A 207 -10.40 5.97 20.39
CA PRO A 207 -9.39 6.78 19.70
C PRO A 207 -8.16 6.00 19.22
N SER A 208 -7.78 4.92 19.91
CA SER A 208 -6.63 4.10 19.51
C SER A 208 -6.84 3.38 18.17
N LEU A 209 -8.10 3.12 17.78
CA LEU A 209 -8.46 2.53 16.50
C LEU A 209 -8.30 3.52 15.33
N LEU A 210 -8.13 4.82 15.60
CA LEU A 210 -7.74 5.80 14.56
C LEU A 210 -6.29 5.61 14.11
N LEU A 211 -5.45 4.96 14.93
CA LEU A 211 -4.08 4.60 14.57
C LEU A 211 -3.99 3.24 13.87
N ASP A 212 -5.10 2.49 13.79
CA ASP A 212 -5.19 1.30 12.97
C ASP A 212 -5.35 1.69 11.50
N VAL A 213 -4.26 2.17 10.89
CA VAL A 213 -4.28 2.72 9.52
C VAL A 213 -4.62 1.65 8.48
N GLN A 214 -4.45 0.36 8.79
CA GLN A 214 -4.79 -0.75 7.89
C GLN A 214 -6.22 -1.28 8.06
N GLY A 215 -6.92 -0.90 9.14
CA GLY A 215 -8.28 -1.36 9.42
C GLY A 215 -8.36 -2.79 9.95
N LEU A 216 -7.23 -3.41 10.27
CA LEU A 216 -7.16 -4.78 10.77
C LEU A 216 -7.85 -4.88 12.14
N ALA A 217 -7.39 -4.13 13.14
CA ALA A 217 -7.99 -4.20 14.48
C ALA A 217 -9.48 -3.79 14.44
N THR A 218 -9.81 -2.74 13.70
CA THR A 218 -11.18 -2.20 13.61
C THR A 218 -12.17 -3.23 13.07
N THR A 219 -11.79 -4.00 12.05
CA THR A 219 -12.70 -4.93 11.39
C THR A 219 -12.58 -6.37 11.87
N VAL A 220 -11.38 -6.83 12.23
CA VAL A 220 -11.16 -8.17 12.80
C VAL A 220 -11.76 -8.27 14.20
N ASN A 221 -11.65 -7.25 15.05
CA ASN A 221 -12.30 -7.26 16.37
C ASN A 221 -13.83 -7.35 16.23
N ARG A 222 -14.39 -6.62 15.25
CA ARG A 222 -15.82 -6.66 14.99
C ARG A 222 -16.26 -8.02 14.44
N MET A 223 -15.47 -8.61 13.55
CA MET A 223 -15.71 -9.95 13.05
C MET A 223 -15.64 -10.99 14.18
N SER A 224 -14.68 -10.83 15.10
CA SER A 224 -14.54 -11.68 16.29
C SER A 224 -15.74 -11.57 17.24
N GLU A 225 -16.26 -10.35 17.44
CA GLU A 225 -17.47 -10.11 18.24
C GLU A 225 -18.70 -10.82 17.64
N VAL A 226 -18.87 -10.74 16.31
CA VAL A 226 -20.03 -11.33 15.63
C VAL A 226 -19.95 -12.85 15.54
N LEU A 227 -18.75 -13.39 15.32
CA LEU A 227 -18.53 -14.84 15.19
C LEU A 227 -18.29 -15.53 16.54
N GLY A 228 -18.12 -14.78 17.63
CA GLY A 228 -17.90 -15.31 18.98
C GLY A 228 -16.56 -16.01 19.18
N THR A 229 -15.57 -15.79 18.29
CA THR A 229 -14.24 -16.41 18.36
C THR A 229 -13.15 -15.44 17.92
N ARG A 230 -11.94 -15.60 18.47
CA ARG A 230 -10.75 -14.81 18.12
C ARG A 230 -9.80 -15.53 17.17
N GLU A 231 -10.07 -16.79 16.86
CA GLU A 231 -9.23 -17.61 15.99
C GLU A 231 -9.48 -17.27 14.52
N ILE A 232 -9.12 -16.05 14.10
CA ILE A 232 -9.34 -15.58 12.73
C ILE A 232 -7.99 -15.46 12.02
N GLY A 233 -7.75 -16.35 11.06
CA GLY A 233 -6.60 -16.30 10.16
C GLY A 233 -6.96 -15.62 8.85
N ILE A 234 -6.13 -14.67 8.39
CA ILE A 234 -6.23 -14.03 7.08
C ILE A 234 -4.92 -14.23 6.32
N GLY A 235 -5.00 -14.81 5.13
CA GLY A 235 -3.88 -14.91 4.20
C GLY A 235 -3.32 -16.31 3.97
N GLY A 236 -4.19 -17.33 3.86
CA GLY A 236 -3.79 -18.71 3.51
C GLY A 236 -3.64 -19.61 4.72
N GLY A 237 -4.75 -19.92 5.39
CA GLY A 237 -4.82 -20.85 6.52
C GLY A 237 -5.34 -22.22 6.10
N ASP A 238 -4.92 -23.26 6.82
CA ASP A 238 -5.45 -24.61 6.69
C ASP A 238 -6.86 -24.67 7.31
N PHE A 239 -7.75 -25.48 6.74
CA PHE A 239 -9.09 -25.71 7.28
C PHE A 239 -9.48 -27.18 7.18
N LYS A 240 -10.50 -27.59 7.94
CA LYS A 240 -11.07 -28.94 7.89
C LYS A 240 -12.19 -29.03 6.85
N PRO A 241 -12.05 -29.82 5.77
CA PRO A 241 -13.02 -29.86 4.66
C PRO A 241 -14.39 -30.42 5.03
N ASP A 242 -14.48 -31.17 6.13
CA ASP A 242 -15.70 -31.80 6.65
C ASP A 242 -16.59 -30.82 7.45
N LEU A 243 -16.04 -29.68 7.87
CA LEU A 243 -16.81 -28.66 8.59
C LEU A 243 -17.63 -27.77 7.64
N PRO A 244 -18.80 -27.26 8.09
CA PRO A 244 -19.64 -26.42 7.25
C PRO A 244 -18.96 -25.08 6.94
N LEU A 245 -19.27 -24.54 5.76
CA LEU A 245 -18.79 -23.24 5.32
C LEU A 245 -19.43 -22.11 6.13
N LEU A 246 -18.61 -21.14 6.53
CA LEU A 246 -19.10 -19.92 7.17
C LEU A 246 -19.45 -18.84 6.14
N GLU A 247 -20.49 -18.08 6.46
CA GLU A 247 -20.89 -16.89 5.73
C GLU A 247 -20.12 -15.67 6.22
N PHE A 248 -19.82 -14.74 5.32
CA PHE A 248 -19.28 -13.45 5.74
C PHE A 248 -20.38 -12.57 6.37
N PRO A 249 -20.22 -12.05 7.60
CA PRO A 249 -21.26 -11.28 8.27
C PRO A 249 -21.28 -9.80 7.82
N ALA A 250 -21.54 -9.56 6.53
CA ALA A 250 -21.41 -8.24 5.89
C ALA A 250 -22.20 -7.13 6.60
N GLY A 251 -23.45 -7.43 7.00
CA GLY A 251 -24.35 -6.46 7.65
C GLY A 251 -23.91 -6.04 9.05
N ALA A 252 -23.03 -6.80 9.70
CA ALA A 252 -22.56 -6.51 11.05
C ALA A 252 -21.18 -5.83 11.09
N ILE A 253 -20.40 -5.95 10.00
CA ILE A 253 -19.04 -5.38 9.89
C ILE A 253 -19.10 -3.90 9.47
N TRP A 254 -19.91 -3.56 8.48
CA TRP A 254 -19.96 -2.21 7.92
C TRP A 254 -20.93 -1.30 8.68
N THR A 255 -20.50 -0.83 9.85
CA THR A 255 -21.25 0.14 10.66
C THR A 255 -20.80 1.58 10.41
N ALA A 256 -21.63 2.54 10.82
CA ALA A 256 -21.26 3.96 10.77
C ALA A 256 -20.00 4.27 11.59
N GLU A 257 -19.80 3.57 12.71
CA GLU A 257 -18.62 3.72 13.57
C GLU A 257 -17.35 3.27 12.86
N VAL A 258 -17.38 2.10 12.21
CA VAL A 258 -16.24 1.62 11.41
C VAL A 258 -15.92 2.61 10.31
N LEU A 259 -16.94 3.11 9.59
CA LEU A 259 -16.75 4.10 8.53
C LEU A 259 -16.12 5.40 9.06
N LEU A 260 -16.58 5.91 10.20
CA LEU A 260 -16.02 7.09 10.85
C LEU A 260 -14.56 6.86 11.26
N LEU A 261 -14.22 5.70 11.82
CA LEU A 261 -12.84 5.34 12.16
C LEU A 261 -11.95 5.24 10.91
N ARG A 262 -12.45 4.71 9.79
CA ARG A 262 -11.69 4.65 8.53
C ARG A 262 -11.44 6.04 7.94
N LEU A 263 -12.45 6.90 7.93
CA LEU A 263 -12.32 8.29 7.50
C LEU A 263 -11.39 9.09 8.41
N GLY A 264 -11.50 8.90 9.73
CA GLY A 264 -10.61 9.49 10.72
C GLY A 264 -9.16 9.04 10.54
N SER A 265 -8.93 7.74 10.33
CA SER A 265 -7.59 7.19 10.04
C SER A 265 -7.01 7.77 8.75
N ALA A 266 -7.83 7.92 7.70
CA ALA A 266 -7.42 8.55 6.44
C ALA A 266 -7.08 10.04 6.62
N LEU A 267 -7.80 10.76 7.48
CA LEU A 267 -7.49 12.15 7.81
C LEU A 267 -6.18 12.27 8.60
N LEU A 268 -5.95 11.41 9.60
CA LEU A 268 -4.69 11.35 10.35
C LEU A 268 -3.51 10.99 9.44
N ALA A 269 -3.74 10.13 8.45
CA ALA A 269 -2.73 9.75 7.47
C ALA A 269 -2.24 10.93 6.59
N LEU A 270 -2.96 12.07 6.56
CA LEU A 270 -2.53 13.30 5.87
C LEU A 270 -1.58 14.17 6.71
N LEU A 271 -1.51 13.95 8.04
CA LEU A 271 -0.70 14.78 8.94
C LEU A 271 0.77 14.95 8.53
N PRO A 272 1.47 13.93 7.96
CA PRO A 272 2.84 14.10 7.47
C PRO A 272 3.01 15.20 6.40
N LEU A 273 1.95 15.61 5.70
CA LEU A 273 2.01 16.70 4.72
C LEU A 273 2.21 18.07 5.36
N LEU A 274 1.76 18.27 6.61
CA LEU A 274 1.91 19.55 7.31
C LEU A 274 3.40 19.92 7.52
N PRO A 275 4.24 19.07 8.14
CA PRO A 275 5.67 19.35 8.22
C PRO A 275 6.34 19.30 6.85
N ALA A 276 5.83 18.53 5.87
CA ALA A 276 6.38 18.53 4.52
C ALA A 276 6.27 19.91 3.85
N LEU A 277 5.14 20.60 4.02
CA LEU A 277 4.92 21.96 3.52
C LEU A 277 5.86 22.97 4.20
N ALA A 278 6.03 22.86 5.52
CA ALA A 278 6.86 23.77 6.29
C ALA A 278 8.37 23.59 6.03
N LEU A 279 8.82 22.35 5.84
CA LEU A 279 10.24 21.99 5.74
C LEU A 279 10.74 21.91 4.29
N PHE A 280 9.88 22.21 3.31
CA PHE A 280 10.21 22.02 1.90
C PHE A 280 11.41 22.87 1.45
N HIS A 281 12.48 22.19 1.07
CA HIS A 281 13.75 22.84 0.71
C HIS A 281 13.75 23.49 -0.69
N ARG A 282 12.71 23.29 -1.53
CA ARG A 282 12.60 23.79 -2.92
C ARG A 282 13.90 23.67 -3.74
N TYR A 283 14.56 22.52 -3.61
CA TYR A 283 15.84 22.19 -4.26
C TYR A 283 17.00 23.17 -4.02
N GLN A 284 17.03 23.88 -2.88
CA GLN A 284 18.16 24.72 -2.51
C GLN A 284 19.48 23.90 -2.51
N PRO A 285 20.49 24.31 -3.32
CA PRO A 285 21.76 23.56 -3.46
C PRO A 285 22.50 23.36 -2.14
N ASP A 286 22.38 24.32 -1.23
CA ASP A 286 23.06 24.31 0.07
C ASP A 286 22.50 23.24 1.01
N ARG A 287 21.21 22.91 0.84
CA ARG A 287 20.49 21.97 1.70
C ARG A 287 20.42 20.57 1.12
N VAL A 288 20.43 20.44 -0.21
CA VAL A 288 20.16 19.17 -0.87
C VAL A 288 21.13 18.91 -2.00
N ARG A 289 21.69 17.70 -2.00
CA ARG A 289 22.58 17.21 -3.06
C ARG A 289 21.99 15.97 -3.70
N ALA A 290 22.21 15.82 -5.01
CA ALA A 290 21.86 14.59 -5.71
C ALA A 290 22.61 13.42 -5.07
N ARG A 291 21.90 12.34 -4.73
CA ARG A 291 22.56 11.11 -4.30
C ARG A 291 23.37 10.55 -5.45
N SER A 292 24.70 10.60 -5.34
CA SER A 292 25.63 9.97 -6.27
C SER A 292 25.25 8.48 -6.44
N ALA A 293 24.98 8.08 -7.68
CA ALA A 293 24.81 6.67 -8.04
C ALA A 293 26.12 5.87 -7.83
N ALA A 294 27.26 6.57 -7.71
CA ALA A 294 28.59 6.03 -7.59
C ALA A 294 29.05 5.80 -6.15
N ALA A 295 28.16 5.43 -5.23
CA ALA A 295 28.61 4.66 -4.08
C ALA A 295 29.00 3.28 -4.62
N ALA A 296 30.30 3.07 -4.86
CA ALA A 296 30.86 1.84 -5.42
C ALA A 296 30.09 0.61 -4.90
N PRO A 297 29.68 -0.34 -5.77
CA PRO A 297 28.86 -1.46 -5.35
C PRO A 297 29.58 -2.13 -4.18
N ARG A 298 28.90 -2.19 -3.03
CA ARG A 298 29.42 -2.87 -1.84
C ARG A 298 29.77 -4.30 -2.25
N ARG A 299 30.80 -4.89 -1.64
CA ARG A 299 31.31 -6.25 -1.99
C ARG A 299 30.18 -7.24 -2.29
N LEU A 300 29.12 -7.23 -1.48
CA LEU A 300 27.91 -8.03 -1.63
C LEU A 300 27.14 -7.82 -2.95
N GLN A 301 26.98 -6.58 -3.41
CA GLN A 301 26.30 -6.26 -4.67
C GLN A 301 27.10 -6.73 -5.89
N ARG A 302 28.44 -6.70 -5.82
CA ARG A 302 29.28 -7.27 -6.89
C ARG A 302 29.20 -8.79 -6.92
N VAL A 303 29.15 -9.43 -5.74
CA VAL A 303 28.99 -10.88 -5.62
C VAL A 303 27.62 -11.31 -6.15
N LEU A 304 26.54 -10.64 -5.74
CA LEU A 304 25.19 -10.92 -6.24
C LEU A 304 25.06 -10.64 -7.73
N ALA A 305 25.61 -9.54 -8.24
CA ALA A 305 25.60 -9.25 -9.68
C ALA A 305 26.39 -10.30 -10.48
N ARG A 306 27.50 -10.84 -9.94
CA ARG A 306 28.25 -11.93 -10.57
C ARG A 306 27.50 -13.26 -10.53
N ALA A 307 26.86 -13.57 -9.42
CA ALA A 307 26.04 -14.78 -9.27
C ALA A 307 24.80 -14.77 -10.17
N LEU A 308 24.18 -13.60 -10.36
CA LEU A 308 22.96 -13.44 -11.17
C LEU A 308 23.23 -13.13 -12.64
N ALA A 309 24.44 -12.71 -13.01
CA ALA A 309 24.85 -12.45 -14.40
C ALA A 309 24.56 -13.58 -15.40
N PRO A 310 24.76 -14.88 -15.10
CA PRO A 310 24.42 -15.94 -16.06
C PRO A 310 22.92 -16.03 -16.32
N ALA A 311 22.08 -15.87 -15.29
CA ALA A 311 20.62 -15.90 -15.43
C ALA A 311 20.09 -14.69 -16.23
N THR A 312 20.63 -13.49 -15.98
CA THR A 312 20.22 -12.28 -16.69
C THR A 312 20.70 -12.27 -18.15
N ARG A 313 21.86 -12.87 -18.46
CA ARG A 313 22.34 -13.06 -19.83
C ARG A 313 21.52 -14.09 -20.62
N GLY A 314 21.01 -15.13 -19.96
CA GLY A 314 20.10 -16.10 -20.58
C GLY A 314 18.77 -15.47 -20.97
N LEU A 315 18.18 -14.68 -20.07
CA LEU A 315 16.94 -13.93 -20.33
C LEU A 315 17.10 -12.87 -21.44
N ALA A 316 18.24 -12.19 -21.50
CA ALA A 316 18.51 -11.18 -22.54
C ALA A 316 18.74 -11.76 -23.95
N ARG A 317 18.94 -13.08 -24.08
CA ARG A 317 19.04 -13.77 -25.39
C ARG A 317 17.71 -14.35 -25.88
N LEU A 318 16.71 -14.39 -24.99
CA LEU A 318 15.35 -14.87 -25.28
C LEU A 318 14.37 -13.72 -25.59
N LEU A 319 14.82 -12.47 -25.40
CA LEU A 319 14.18 -11.22 -25.86
C LEU A 319 14.89 -10.73 -27.12
#